data_AF-A0A950UXQ2-F1
#
_entry.id   AF-A0A950UXQ2-F1
#
_cell.length_a   1.000
_cell.length_b   1.000
_cell.length_c   1.000
_cell.angle_alpha   90.00
_cell.angle_beta   90.00
_cell.angle_gamma   90.00
#
_symmetry.space_group_name_H-M   'P 1'
#
loop_
_entity.id
_entity.type
_entity.pdbx_description
1 polymer ?
#
loop_
_entity_poly.entity_id
_entity_poly.type
_entity_poly.pdbx_seq_one_letter_code
_entity_poly.pdbx_strand_id
1 'polypeptide(L)' 'PATRAEQIASQVFTFGRVVPVEELVARVDAVDAQAVRRFGEKMMNARQPSVAAVGPLAGLESYERFAARFGPRVARAAE' A
#
# COMPACT_ATOMS: atom_id res chain seq x y z
N PRO A 1 -18.27 -13.60 -19.86
CA PRO A 1 -18.55 -12.29 -20.50
C PRO A 1 -18.48 -11.10 -19.54
N ALA A 2 -19.16 -11.15 -18.39
CA ALA A 2 -19.19 -10.07 -17.39
C ALA A 2 -17.80 -9.69 -16.82
N THR A 3 -16.96 -10.68 -16.47
CA THR A 3 -15.62 -10.44 -15.89
C THR A 3 -14.70 -9.59 -16.77
N ARG A 4 -14.74 -9.79 -18.10
CA ARG A 4 -13.93 -8.97 -19.02
C ARG A 4 -14.45 -7.54 -19.11
N ALA A 5 -15.77 -7.35 -19.10
CA ALA A 5 -16.37 -6.02 -19.13
C ALA A 5 -16.02 -5.23 -17.86
N GLU A 6 -16.06 -5.88 -16.69
CA GLU A 6 -15.68 -5.27 -15.41
C GLU A 6 -14.20 -4.87 -15.37
N GLN A 7 -13.30 -5.72 -15.88
CA GLN A 7 -11.88 -5.40 -15.98
C GLN A 7 -11.62 -4.19 -16.87
N ILE A 8 -12.25 -4.15 -18.05
CA ILE A 8 -12.14 -3.01 -18.98
C ILE A 8 -12.66 -1.74 -18.31
N ALA A 9 -13.85 -1.79 -17.72
CA ALA A 9 -14.45 -0.64 -17.05
C ALA A 9 -13.55 -0.12 -15.92
N SER A 10 -13.05 -1.01 -15.06
CA SER A 10 -12.15 -0.65 -13.96
C SER A 10 -10.88 0.06 -14.43
N GLN A 11 -10.27 -0.43 -15.51
CA GLN A 11 -9.09 0.20 -16.07
C GLN A 11 -9.40 1.55 -16.71
N VAL A 12 -10.50 1.67 -17.44
CA VAL A 12 -10.95 2.95 -18.01
C VAL A 12 -11.24 3.96 -16.89
N PHE A 13 -11.90 3.56 -15.80
CA PHE A 13 -12.17 4.43 -14.66
C PHE A 13 -10.90 4.86 -13.91
N THR A 14 -9.94 3.94 -13.74
CA THR A 14 -8.73 4.20 -12.93
C THR A 14 -7.65 4.92 -13.74
N PHE A 15 -7.48 4.57 -15.01
CA PHE A 15 -6.36 4.99 -15.86
C PHE A 15 -6.78 5.78 -17.09
N GLY A 16 -8.08 5.96 -17.34
CA GLY A 16 -8.60 6.63 -18.53
C GLY A 16 -8.49 5.81 -19.82
N ARG A 17 -7.95 4.59 -19.75
CA ARG A 17 -7.72 3.69 -20.89
C ARG A 17 -7.61 2.23 -20.43
N VAL A 18 -7.75 1.32 -21.38
CA VAL A 18 -7.30 -0.06 -21.20
C VAL A 18 -5.78 -0.09 -21.36
N VAL A 19 -5.08 -0.66 -20.38
CA VAL A 19 -3.61 -0.77 -20.39
C VAL A 19 -3.22 -2.05 -21.12
N PRO A 20 -2.36 -2.00 -22.16
CA PRO A 20 -1.88 -3.19 -22.85
C PRO A 20 -1.19 -4.16 -21.90
N VAL A 21 -1.34 -5.46 -22.15
CA VAL A 21 -0.75 -6.51 -21.32
C VAL A 21 0.77 -6.41 -21.31
N GLU A 22 1.37 -6.10 -22.45
CA GLU A 22 2.82 -5.96 -22.63
C GLU A 22 3.37 -4.80 -21.80
N GLU A 23 2.62 -3.70 -21.70
CA GLU A 23 2.98 -2.57 -20.83
C GLU A 23 2.93 -2.96 -19.36
N LEU A 24 1.88 -3.70 -18.95
CA LEU A 24 1.75 -4.18 -17.58
C LEU A 24 2.91 -5.10 -17.21
N VAL A 25 3.24 -6.07 -18.08
CA VAL A 25 4.37 -7.00 -17.88
C VAL A 25 5.68 -6.23 -17.77
N ALA A 26 5.97 -5.34 -18.71
CA ALA A 26 7.20 -4.55 -18.69
C ALA A 26 7.33 -3.69 -17.41
N ARG A 27 6.22 -3.14 -16.91
CA ARG A 27 6.22 -2.36 -15.66
C ARG A 27 6.44 -3.24 -14.42
N VAL A 28 5.93 -4.46 -14.41
CA VAL A 28 6.15 -5.43 -13.32
C VAL A 28 7.61 -5.90 -13.34
N ASP A 29 8.14 -6.25 -14.51
CA ASP A 29 9.52 -6.73 -14.68
C ASP A 29 10.56 -5.65 -14.34
N ALA A 30 10.21 -4.37 -14.50
CA ALA A 30 11.06 -3.25 -14.13
C ALA A 30 11.15 -3.03 -12.60
N VAL A 31 10.37 -3.73 -11.78
CA VAL A 31 10.41 -3.56 -10.31
C VAL A 31 11.59 -4.33 -9.72
N ASP A 32 12.64 -3.60 -9.34
CA ASP A 32 13.80 -4.15 -8.65
C ASP A 32 13.70 -4.08 -7.12
N ALA A 33 14.65 -4.71 -6.43
CA ALA A 33 14.71 -4.70 -4.97
C ALA A 33 14.85 -3.30 -4.36
N GLN A 34 15.51 -2.37 -5.08
CA GLN A 34 15.66 -1.00 -4.59
C GLN A 34 14.35 -0.22 -4.68
N ALA A 35 13.56 -0.42 -5.73
CA ALA A 35 12.23 0.16 -5.90
C ALA A 35 11.30 -0.30 -4.79
N VAL A 36 11.31 -1.60 -4.47
CA VAL A 36 10.56 -2.16 -3.34
C VAL A 36 11.00 -1.54 -2.02
N ARG A 37 12.31 -1.42 -1.78
CA ARG A 37 12.84 -0.78 -0.55
C ARG A 37 12.42 0.68 -0.43
N ARG A 38 12.57 1.47 -1.49
CA ARG A 38 12.14 2.89 -1.53
C ARG A 38 10.64 3.02 -1.27
N PHE A 39 9.83 2.15 -1.87
CA PHE A 39 8.39 2.15 -1.66
C PHE A 39 8.03 1.82 -0.21
N GLY A 40 8.66 0.80 0.38
CA GLY A 40 8.48 0.44 1.78
C GLY A 40 8.86 1.58 2.73
N GLU A 41 10.01 2.22 2.52
CA GLU A 41 10.44 3.38 3.29
C GLU A 41 9.43 4.54 3.17
N LYS A 42 8.92 4.81 1.96
CA LYS A 42 7.88 5.84 1.77
C LYS A 42 6.61 5.50 2.53
N MET A 43 6.11 4.26 2.43
CA MET A 43 4.86 3.84 3.06
C MET A 43 4.94 3.93 4.58
N MET A 44 6.04 3.46 5.17
CA MET A 44 6.26 3.47 6.62
C MET A 44 6.46 4.89 7.18
N ASN A 45 6.92 5.83 6.37
CA ASN A 45 7.16 7.22 6.78
C ASN A 45 6.05 8.21 6.37
N ALA A 46 5.03 7.78 5.61
CA ALA A 46 4.06 8.70 5.03
C ALA A 46 3.03 9.23 6.04
N ARG A 47 2.50 8.38 6.93
CA ARG A 47 1.43 8.76 7.86
C ARG A 47 1.25 7.76 8.99
N GLN A 48 0.66 8.22 10.10
CA GLN A 48 0.17 7.32 11.15
C GLN A 48 -0.79 6.27 10.55
N PRO A 49 -0.66 4.99 10.94
CA PRO A 49 -1.50 3.94 10.38
C PRO A 49 -2.93 4.05 10.93
N SER A 50 -3.89 3.58 10.15
CA SER A 50 -5.30 3.45 10.58
C SER A 50 -5.56 2.02 11.04
N VAL A 51 -6.26 1.86 12.17
CA VAL A 51 -6.63 0.54 12.73
C VAL A 51 -8.14 0.48 12.92
N ALA A 52 -8.77 -0.61 12.47
CA ALA A 52 -10.17 -0.94 12.71
C ALA A 52 -10.25 -2.38 13.23
N ALA A 53 -11.04 -2.63 14.27
CA ALA A 53 -11.17 -3.94 14.88
C ALA A 53 -12.62 -4.20 15.33
N VAL A 54 -13.08 -5.44 15.17
CA VAL A 54 -14.46 -5.87 15.48
C VAL A 54 -14.43 -7.23 16.16
N GLY A 55 -15.25 -7.42 17.20
CA GLY A 55 -15.35 -8.69 17.96
C GLY A 55 -14.69 -8.63 19.34
N PRO A 56 -14.29 -9.77 19.93
CA PRO A 56 -13.57 -9.81 21.20
C PRO A 56 -12.13 -9.28 21.05
N LEU A 57 -11.84 -8.09 21.57
CA LEU A 57 -10.57 -7.38 21.35
C LEU A 57 -9.54 -7.51 22.48
N ALA A 58 -9.75 -8.43 23.43
CA ALA A 58 -8.88 -8.56 24.60
C ALA A 58 -7.41 -8.88 24.26
N GLY A 59 -7.15 -9.50 23.10
CA GLY A 59 -5.80 -9.79 22.61
C GLY A 59 -5.22 -8.74 21.65
N LEU A 60 -5.97 -7.67 21.33
CA LEU A 60 -5.50 -6.63 20.44
C LEU A 60 -4.54 -5.70 21.20
N GLU A 61 -3.38 -5.43 20.60
CA GLU A 61 -2.43 -4.48 21.17
C GLU A 61 -2.95 -3.03 21.10
N SER A 62 -2.36 -2.15 21.92
CA SER A 62 -2.71 -0.73 21.87
C SER A 62 -2.31 -0.10 20.53
N TYR A 63 -3.08 0.92 20.13
CA TYR A 63 -2.80 1.68 18.92
C TYR A 63 -1.37 2.25 18.92
N GLU A 64 -0.91 2.77 20.07
CA GLU A 64 0.41 3.37 20.22
C GLU A 64 1.52 2.35 19.97
N ARG A 65 1.37 1.12 20.49
CA ARG A 65 2.34 0.04 20.29
C ARG A 65 2.40 -0.40 18.83
N PHE A 66 1.26 -0.42 18.15
CA PHE A 66 1.17 -0.70 16.72
C PHE A 66 1.80 0.42 15.89
N ALA A 67 1.40 1.67 16.14
CA ALA A 67 1.88 2.85 15.44
C ALA A 67 3.38 3.12 15.67
N ALA A 68 3.95 2.75 16.83
CA ALA A 68 5.39 2.85 17.06
C ALA A 68 6.21 1.93 16.13
N ARG A 69 5.63 0.82 15.64
CA ARG A 69 6.29 -0.09 14.69
C ARG A 69 6.01 0.25 13.24
N PHE A 70 4.81 0.74 12.94
CA PHE A 70 4.29 0.89 11.56
C PHE A 70 3.90 2.31 11.16
N GLY A 71 4.11 3.30 12.03
CA GLY A 71 3.94 4.72 11.75
C GLY A 71 5.27 5.41 11.43
N PRO A 72 5.22 6.70 11.05
CA PRO A 72 6.40 7.47 10.75
C PRO A 72 7.31 7.45 11.97
N ARG A 73 8.59 7.16 11.75
CA ARG A 73 9.59 7.34 12.79
C ARG A 73 9.57 8.81 13.15
N VAL A 74 9.02 9.14 14.32
CA VAL A 74 9.26 10.43 14.96
C VAL A 74 10.78 10.51 15.03
N ALA A 75 11.39 11.42 14.26
CA ALA A 75 12.82 11.67 14.38
C ALA A 75 13.05 11.82 15.88
N ARG A 76 13.88 10.94 16.46
CA ARG A 76 14.31 11.14 17.85
C ARG A 76 14.81 12.58 17.88
N ALA A 77 14.11 13.43 18.63
CA ALA A 77 14.59 14.77 18.89
C ALA A 77 16.03 14.58 19.34
N ALA A 78 16.96 15.12 18.55
CA ALA A 78 18.35 15.14 18.90
C ALA A 78 18.42 15.90 20.24
N GLU A 79 18.81 15.16 21.27
CA GLU A 79 19.36 15.72 22.50
C GLU A 79 20.87 15.86 22.30
#